data_AF-B1ZPP2-F1
#
_entry.id   AF-B1ZPP2-F1
#
_cell.length_a   1.000
_cell.length_b   1.000
_cell.length_c   1.000
_cell.angle_alpha   90.00
_cell.angle_beta   90.00
_cell.angle_gamma   90.00
#
_symmetry.space_group_name_H-M   'P 1'
#
loop_
_entity.id
_entity.type
_entity.pdbx_description
1 polymer ?
#
loop_
_entity_poly.entity_id
_entity_poly.type
_entity_poly.pdbx_seq_one_letter_code
_entity_poly.pdbx_strand_id
1 'polypeptide(L)'
;MAILLNLLFDLPHRTDLRAMGMVRRFVEMVVLAPFFETLLLQALPVGAVRIFDGGFRAQLLAGWLMFAVAHLVNGLGSALVAGLVGGFYLSFTYTHWRTQSFRSALWMTCSMHALYNLVLFATIAVLVPQP
;
A
#
# COMPACT_ATOMS: atom_id res chain seq x y z
N MET A 1 -6.54 -10.19 14.40
CA MET A 1 -5.68 -9.00 14.16
C MET A 1 -6.50 -7.72 14.00
N ALA A 2 -7.48 -7.64 13.10
CA ALA A 2 -8.29 -6.43 12.85
C ALA A 2 -9.01 -5.88 14.11
N ILE A 3 -9.57 -6.75 14.96
CA ILE A 3 -10.20 -6.36 16.23
C ILE A 3 -9.17 -5.74 17.20
N LEU A 4 -7.98 -6.34 17.29
CA LEU A 4 -6.89 -5.87 18.14
C LEU A 4 -6.34 -4.52 17.67
N LEU A 5 -6.21 -4.33 16.35
CA LEU A 5 -5.80 -3.06 15.76
C LEU A 5 -6.86 -1.97 15.94
N ASN A 6 -8.15 -2.33 15.87
CA ASN A 6 -9.24 -1.39 16.10
C ASN A 6 -9.31 -0.94 17.57
N LEU A 7 -9.03 -1.85 18.51
CA LEU A 7 -8.91 -1.55 19.94
C LEU A 7 -7.70 -0.66 20.27
N LEU A 8 -6.59 -0.80 19.55
CA LEU A 8 -5.34 -0.09 19.84
C LEU A 8 -5.20 1.26 19.13
N PHE A 9 -5.80 1.42 17.95
CA PHE A 9 -5.54 2.56 17.07
C PHE A 9 -6.79 3.33 16.61
N ASP A 10 -7.97 3.02 17.17
CA ASP A 10 -9.26 3.62 16.81
C ASP A 10 -9.40 3.79 15.28
N LEU A 11 -9.46 2.64 14.58
CA LEU A 11 -9.39 2.67 13.13
C LEU A 11 -10.63 3.41 12.59
N PRO A 12 -10.44 4.41 11.72
CA PRO A 12 -11.55 5.21 11.24
C PRO A 12 -12.62 4.31 10.62
N HIS A 13 -13.89 4.57 10.99
CA HIS A 13 -15.03 3.90 10.37
C HIS A 13 -15.12 4.32 8.90
N ARG A 14 -14.60 3.47 8.01
CA ARG A 14 -14.64 3.62 6.55
C ARG A 14 -16.06 3.40 6.02
N THR A 15 -16.93 4.38 6.22
CA THR A 15 -18.32 4.39 5.72
C THR A 15 -18.36 4.38 4.19
N ASP A 16 -17.34 4.95 3.54
CA ASP A 16 -17.11 4.92 2.09
C ASP A 16 -17.10 3.49 1.55
N LEU A 17 -16.44 2.56 2.25
CA LEU A 17 -16.37 1.15 1.83
C LEU A 17 -17.67 0.39 2.06
N ARG A 18 -18.58 0.86 2.94
CA ARG A 18 -19.86 0.18 3.18
C ARG A 18 -20.89 0.45 2.09
N ALA A 19 -20.82 1.61 1.45
CA ALA A 19 -21.74 1.98 0.36
C ALA A 19 -21.41 1.31 -0.99
N MET A 20 -20.29 0.58 -1.06
CA MET A 20 -19.78 0.01 -2.31
C MET A 20 -20.08 -1.49 -2.41
N GLY A 21 -20.56 -1.93 -3.57
CA GLY A 21 -20.72 -3.36 -3.88
C GLY A 21 -19.40 -4.14 -3.73
N MET A 22 -19.50 -5.43 -3.38
CA MET A 22 -18.33 -6.30 -3.15
C MET A 22 -17.37 -6.37 -4.34
N VAL A 23 -17.91 -6.49 -5.56
CA VAL A 23 -17.11 -6.55 -6.79
C VAL A 23 -16.33 -5.25 -7.00
N ARG A 24 -16.98 -4.09 -6.79
CA ARG A 24 -16.34 -2.79 -6.95
C ARG A 24 -15.20 -2.62 -5.95
N ARG A 25 -15.41 -2.99 -4.68
CA ARG A 25 -14.37 -2.97 -3.64
C ARG A 25 -13.19 -3.86 -4.01
N PHE A 26 -13.44 -5.06 -4.50
CA PHE A 26 -12.38 -5.97 -4.93
C PHE A 26 -11.53 -5.33 -6.04
N VAL A 27 -12.17 -4.81 -7.10
CA VAL A 27 -11.45 -4.20 -8.23
C VAL A 27 -10.64 -2.99 -7.76
N GLU A 28 -11.22 -2.10 -6.97
CA GLU A 28 -10.52 -0.90 -6.50
C GLU A 28 -9.37 -1.26 -5.55
N MET A 29 -9.59 -2.12 -4.55
CA MET A 29 -8.60 -2.42 -3.52
C MET A 29 -7.51 -3.39 -3.99
N VAL A 30 -7.85 -4.40 -4.79
CA VAL A 30 -6.93 -5.51 -5.13
C VAL A 30 -6.29 -5.33 -6.50
N VAL A 31 -6.90 -4.54 -7.40
CA VAL A 31 -6.40 -4.37 -8.77
C VAL A 31 -5.92 -2.94 -9.01
N LEU A 32 -6.80 -1.95 -8.87
CA LEU A 32 -6.50 -0.58 -9.27
C LEU A 32 -5.55 0.13 -8.28
N ALA A 33 -5.87 0.10 -6.99
CA ALA A 33 -5.05 0.75 -5.97
C ALA A 33 -3.60 0.23 -5.97
N PRO A 34 -3.32 -1.10 -5.99
CA PRO A 34 -1.95 -1.60 -6.06
C PRO A 34 -1.15 -1.06 -7.25
N PHE A 35 -1.77 -0.96 -8.42
CA PHE A 35 -1.12 -0.46 -9.63
C PHE A 35 -0.79 1.03 -9.53
N PHE A 36 -1.80 1.87 -9.24
CA PHE A 36 -1.61 3.32 -9.17
C PHE A 36 -0.73 3.74 -8.00
N GLU A 37 -0.89 3.12 -6.83
CA GLU A 37 -0.05 3.41 -5.67
C GLU A 37 1.40 2.96 -5.91
N THR A 38 1.64 1.84 -6.61
CA THR A 38 3.01 1.46 -6.98
C THR A 38 3.63 2.50 -7.91
N LEU A 39 2.88 3.02 -8.89
CA LEU A 39 3.39 4.06 -9.78
C LEU A 39 3.68 5.38 -9.04
N LEU A 40 2.71 5.87 -8.27
CA LEU A 40 2.78 7.20 -7.67
C LEU A 40 3.64 7.24 -6.41
N LEU A 41 3.57 6.21 -5.58
CA LEU A 41 4.16 6.21 -4.23
C LEU A 41 5.44 5.38 -4.14
N GLN A 42 5.76 4.56 -5.14
CA GLN A 42 7.03 3.84 -5.21
C GLN A 42 7.85 4.30 -6.42
N ALA A 43 7.29 4.17 -7.63
CA ALA A 43 8.05 4.41 -8.85
C ALA A 43 8.49 5.86 -9.03
N LEU A 44 7.60 6.82 -8.78
CA LEU A 44 7.90 8.25 -8.87
C LEU A 44 8.97 8.69 -7.84
N PRO A 45 8.81 8.48 -6.52
CA PRO A 45 9.81 8.93 -5.55
C PRO A 45 11.15 8.20 -5.70
N VAL A 46 11.15 6.89 -5.95
CA VAL A 46 12.39 6.14 -6.22
C VAL A 46 13.04 6.62 -7.52
N GLY A 47 12.24 6.87 -8.57
CA GLY A 47 12.72 7.43 -9.83
C GLY A 47 13.38 8.80 -9.65
N ALA A 48 12.75 9.69 -8.88
CA ALA A 48 13.30 10.99 -8.55
C ALA A 48 14.67 10.87 -7.86
N VAL A 49 14.80 10.00 -6.85
CA VAL A 49 16.10 9.77 -6.19
C VAL A 49 17.16 9.21 -7.15
N ARG A 50 16.77 8.32 -8.07
CA ARG A 50 17.68 7.75 -9.06
C ARG A 50 18.17 8.76 -10.09
N ILE A 51 17.39 9.79 -10.43
CA ILE A 51 17.81 10.87 -11.34
C ILE A 51 19.01 11.62 -10.74
N PHE A 52 19.13 11.68 -9.41
CA PHE A 52 20.24 12.29 -8.69
C PHE A 52 21.28 11.27 -8.19
N ASP A 53 21.39 10.11 -8.84
CA ASP A 53 22.33 9.03 -8.49
C ASP A 53 22.24 8.54 -7.02
N GLY A 54 21.08 8.70 -6.40
CA GLY A 54 20.88 8.26 -5.02
C GLY A 54 20.97 6.74 -4.87
N GLY A 55 21.70 6.27 -3.85
CA GLY A 55 21.88 4.85 -3.59
C GLY A 55 20.62 4.12 -3.11
N PHE A 56 20.72 2.80 -2.94
CA PHE A 56 19.61 1.92 -2.54
C PHE A 56 18.85 2.41 -1.29
N ARG A 57 19.59 2.85 -0.26
CA ARG A 57 18.98 3.34 0.99
C ARG A 57 18.15 4.61 0.78
N ALA A 58 18.65 5.54 -0.02
CA ALA A 58 17.91 6.77 -0.32
C ALA A 58 16.63 6.48 -1.11
N GLN A 59 16.70 5.57 -2.08
CA GLN A 59 15.54 5.11 -2.84
C GLN A 59 14.49 4.45 -1.93
N LEU A 60 14.93 3.51 -1.08
CA LEU A 60 14.08 2.83 -0.10
C LEU A 60 13.37 3.84 0.81
N LEU A 61 14.12 4.79 1.39
CA LEU A 61 13.56 5.82 2.28
C LEU A 61 12.55 6.71 1.54
N ALA A 62 12.83 7.11 0.30
CA ALA A 62 11.93 7.97 -0.45
C ALA A 62 10.59 7.29 -0.76
N GLY A 63 10.60 6.05 -1.24
CA GLY A 63 9.36 5.29 -1.47
C GLY A 63 8.62 4.97 -0.17
N TRP A 64 9.35 4.62 0.89
CA TRP A 64 8.76 4.27 2.18
C TRP A 64 8.08 5.47 2.85
N LEU A 65 8.78 6.61 2.95
CA LEU A 65 8.25 7.81 3.59
C LEU A 65 7.11 8.41 2.77
N MET A 66 7.20 8.42 1.44
CA MET A 66 6.10 8.90 0.59
C MET A 66 4.84 8.06 0.80
N PHE A 67 4.97 6.73 0.85
CA PHE A 67 3.84 5.83 1.09
C PHE A 67 3.23 6.02 2.49
N ALA A 68 4.07 6.15 3.52
CA ALA A 68 3.61 6.38 4.89
C ALA A 68 2.88 7.72 5.05
N VAL A 69 3.42 8.78 4.47
CA VAL A 69 2.81 10.12 4.48
C VAL A 69 1.47 10.11 3.74
N ALA A 70 1.40 9.48 2.57
CA ALA A 70 0.15 9.35 1.81
C ALA A 70 -0.95 8.66 2.63
N HIS A 71 -0.58 7.75 3.53
CA HIS A 71 -1.54 7.03 4.38
C HIS A 71 -1.95 7.78 5.65
N LEU A 72 -1.35 8.92 5.99
CA LEU A 72 -1.81 9.78 7.10
C LEU A 72 -3.19 10.38 6.84
N VAL A 73 -3.57 10.56 5.58
CA VAL A 73 -4.90 11.06 5.19
C VAL A 73 -6.02 10.11 5.64
N ASN A 74 -5.69 8.84 5.84
CA ASN A 74 -6.60 7.79 6.31
C ASN A 74 -6.49 7.56 7.83
N GLY A 75 -5.83 8.47 8.56
CA GLY A 75 -5.64 8.41 10.01
C GLY A 75 -4.33 7.74 10.44
N LEU A 76 -3.97 7.96 11.71
CA LEU A 76 -2.69 7.52 12.27
C LEU A 76 -2.53 6.00 12.25
N GLY A 77 -3.58 5.23 12.57
CA GLY A 77 -3.54 3.77 12.50
C GLY A 77 -3.23 3.25 11.09
N SER A 78 -3.82 3.86 10.06
CA SER A 78 -3.52 3.53 8.65
C SER A 78 -2.07 3.86 8.30
N ALA A 79 -1.56 5.01 8.74
CA ALA A 79 -0.17 5.40 8.50
C ALA A 79 0.84 4.49 9.22
N LEU A 80 0.55 4.01 10.42
CA LEU A 80 1.44 3.11 11.16
C LEU A 80 1.46 1.71 10.55
N VAL A 81 0.29 1.13 10.25
CA VAL A 81 0.19 -0.26 9.79
C VAL A 81 0.44 -0.37 8.29
N ALA A 82 -0.41 0.25 7.47
CA ALA A 82 -0.28 0.19 6.01
C ALA A 82 0.89 1.05 5.54
N GLY A 83 1.01 2.27 6.09
CA GLY A 83 2.03 3.23 5.71
C GLY A 83 3.45 2.80 6.05
N LEU A 84 3.76 2.63 7.35
CA LEU A 84 5.12 2.33 7.79
C LEU A 84 5.49 0.86 7.53
N VAL A 85 4.71 -0.09 8.04
CA VAL A 85 5.07 -1.51 7.89
C VAL A 85 4.88 -1.96 6.44
N GLY A 86 3.69 -1.76 5.88
CA GLY A 86 3.42 -2.12 4.48
C GLY A 86 4.30 -1.36 3.49
N GLY A 87 4.38 -0.04 3.63
CA GLY A 87 5.19 0.81 2.75
C GLY A 87 6.69 0.49 2.76
N PHE A 88 7.25 0.03 3.89
CA PHE A 88 8.63 -0.43 3.95
C PHE A 88 8.86 -1.61 3.01
N TYR A 89 8.02 -2.65 3.12
CA TYR A 89 8.15 -3.85 2.30
C TYR A 89 7.87 -3.56 0.82
N LEU A 90 6.90 -2.71 0.50
CA LEU A 90 6.63 -2.31 -0.89
C LEU A 90 7.79 -1.53 -1.50
N SER A 91 8.35 -0.57 -0.75
CA SER A 91 9.50 0.22 -1.19
C SER A 91 10.77 -0.63 -1.32
N PHE A 92 10.99 -1.57 -0.40
CA PHE A 92 12.09 -2.53 -0.49
C PHE A 92 11.96 -3.39 -1.75
N THR A 93 10.80 -3.99 -1.96
CA THR A 93 10.52 -4.82 -3.15
C THR A 93 10.71 -4.03 -4.43
N TYR A 94 10.18 -2.80 -4.49
CA TYR A 94 10.34 -1.96 -5.67
C TYR A 94 11.81 -1.64 -5.92
N THR A 95 12.50 -1.13 -4.91
CA THR A 95 13.92 -0.72 -5.02
C THR A 95 14.82 -1.91 -5.39
N HIS A 96 14.58 -3.08 -4.80
CA HIS A 96 15.30 -4.31 -5.11
C HIS A 96 15.11 -4.73 -6.57
N TRP A 97 13.87 -4.90 -7.02
CA TRP A 97 13.58 -5.34 -8.39
C TRP A 97 13.89 -4.26 -9.43
N ARG A 98 13.99 -2.99 -9.03
CA ARG A 98 14.40 -1.89 -9.91
C ARG A 98 15.85 -1.99 -10.37
N THR A 99 16.68 -2.76 -9.66
CA THR A 99 18.05 -3.11 -10.09
C THR A 99 18.05 -4.01 -11.33
N GLN A 100 16.97 -4.76 -11.57
CA GLN A 100 16.81 -5.64 -12.73
C GLN A 100 16.14 -4.89 -13.89
N SER A 101 14.93 -4.36 -13.67
CA SER A 101 14.23 -3.55 -14.67
C SER A 101 13.08 -2.75 -14.05
N PHE A 102 12.61 -1.72 -14.75
CA PHE A 102 11.40 -0.99 -14.34
C PHE A 102 10.16 -1.92 -14.30
N ARG A 103 10.02 -2.79 -15.30
CA ARG A 103 8.87 -3.70 -15.41
C ARG A 103 8.84 -4.71 -14.27
N SER A 104 9.99 -5.29 -13.94
CA SER A 104 10.12 -6.20 -12.80
C SER A 104 9.76 -5.51 -11.49
N ALA A 105 10.26 -4.29 -11.26
CA ALA A 105 9.92 -3.51 -10.08
C ALA A 105 8.43 -3.24 -9.96
N LEU A 106 7.82 -2.75 -11.04
CA LEU A 106 6.40 -2.43 -11.08
C LEU A 106 5.54 -3.67 -10.80
N TRP A 107 5.74 -4.76 -11.53
CA TRP A 107 4.86 -5.92 -11.43
C TRP A 107 5.08 -6.75 -10.16
N MET A 108 6.32 -6.85 -9.66
CA MET A 108 6.57 -7.56 -8.40
C MET A 108 5.98 -6.79 -7.21
N THR A 109 6.16 -5.47 -7.16
CA THR A 109 5.57 -4.64 -6.10
C THR A 109 4.06 -4.59 -6.20
N CYS A 110 3.49 -4.42 -7.40
CA CYS A 110 2.04 -4.44 -7.60
C CYS A 110 1.42 -5.78 -7.18
N SER A 111 2.07 -6.91 -7.49
CA SER A 111 1.59 -8.25 -7.10
C SER A 111 1.65 -8.45 -5.59
N MET A 112 2.77 -8.07 -4.95
CA MET A 112 2.92 -8.11 -3.51
C MET A 112 1.86 -7.25 -2.80
N HIS A 113 1.63 -6.05 -3.32
CA HIS A 113 0.63 -5.13 -2.79
C HIS A 113 -0.79 -5.69 -2.97
N ALA A 114 -1.12 -6.22 -4.15
CA ALA A 114 -2.39 -6.87 -4.40
C ALA A 114 -2.63 -8.05 -3.45
N LEU A 115 -1.60 -8.85 -3.14
CA LEU A 115 -1.70 -9.94 -2.17
C LEU A 115 -2.00 -9.44 -0.75
N TYR A 116 -1.34 -8.38 -0.29
CA TYR A 116 -1.66 -7.77 1.00
C TYR A 116 -3.09 -7.22 1.04
N ASN A 117 -3.52 -6.55 -0.03
CA ASN A 117 -4.88 -6.02 -0.11
C ASN A 117 -5.92 -7.13 -0.24
N LEU A 118 -5.59 -8.27 -0.85
CA LEU A 118 -6.46 -9.44 -0.92
C LEU A 118 -6.73 -10.03 0.46
N VAL A 119 -5.70 -10.14 1.32
CA VAL A 119 -5.87 -10.59 2.71
C VAL A 119 -6.75 -9.62 3.50
N LEU A 120 -6.54 -8.32 3.33
CA LEU A 120 -7.36 -7.29 3.97
C LEU A 120 -8.82 -7.34 3.47
N PHE A 121 -9.02 -7.45 2.15
CA PHE A 121 -10.32 -7.58 1.53
C PHE A 121 -11.07 -8.81 2.04
N ALA A 122 -10.41 -9.98 2.09
CA ALA A 122 -11.01 -11.21 2.62
C ALA A 122 -11.41 -11.05 4.10
N THR A 123 -10.59 -10.37 4.90
CA THR A 123 -10.89 -10.07 6.30
C THR A 123 -12.14 -9.20 6.43
N ILE A 124 -12.26 -8.16 5.60
CA ILE A 124 -13.44 -7.28 5.57
C ILE A 124 -14.68 -8.05 5.09
N ALA A 125 -14.54 -8.86 4.04
CA ALA A 125 -15.63 -9.64 3.46
C ALA A 125 -16.25 -10.64 4.46
N VAL A 126 -15.41 -11.23 5.32
CA VAL A 126 -15.84 -12.23 6.31
C VAL A 126 -16.34 -11.57 7.60
N LEU A 127 -15.68 -10.52 8.08
CA LEU A 127 -15.95 -9.95 9.41
C LEU A 127 -16.97 -8.80 9.41
N VAL A 128 -17.23 -8.17 8.27
CA VAL A 128 -18.16 -7.05 8.19
C VAL A 128 -19.48 -7.57 7.60
N PRO A 129 -20.61 -7.48 8.35
CA PRO A 129 -21.93 -7.78 7.80
C PRO A 129 -22.17 -6.94 6.55
N GLN A 130 -22.52 -7.61 5.46
CA GLN A 130 -22.90 -6.93 4.23
C GLN A 130 -24.33 -6.39 4.38
N PRO A 131 -24.63 -5.19 3.87
CA PRO A 131 -26.01 -4.71 3.80
C PRO A 131 -26.86 -5.62 2.90
#